data_AF-A0A497N531-F1
#
_entry.id   AF-A0A497N531-F1
#
_cell.length_a   1.000
_cell.length_b   1.000
_cell.length_c   1.000
_cell.angle_alpha   90.00
_cell.angle_beta   90.00
_cell.angle_gamma   90.00
#
_symmetry.space_group_name_H-M   'P 1'
#
loop_
_entity.id
_entity.type
_entity.pdbx_description
1 polymer ?
#
loop_
_entity_poly.entity_id
_entity_poly.type
_entity_poly.pdbx_seq_one_letter_code
_entity_poly.pdbx_strand_id
1 'polypeptide(L)'
;SLDPVEREGILRELGNIARKYGERFGGGSLTASFKQHRETRWGKPLVHCRLRFNTPKGQFVGIGEGWGVEHAFQIALEHMERKLLRAKELENEPRFAEEYLRKAFELWI
;
A
#
# COMPACT_ATOMS: atom_id res chain seq x y z
N SER A 1 -18.50 9.53 4.54
CA SER A 1 -18.38 8.69 3.32
C SER A 1 -17.49 9.41 2.33
N LEU A 2 -16.73 8.70 1.50
CA LEU A 2 -15.92 9.34 0.44
C LEU A 2 -16.84 10.03 -0.58
N ASP A 3 -16.43 11.23 -1.02
CA ASP A 3 -17.05 11.91 -2.16
C ASP A 3 -16.97 11.02 -3.42
N PRO A 4 -17.96 11.04 -4.32
CA PRO A 4 -17.94 10.22 -5.53
C PRO A 4 -16.73 10.45 -6.44
N VAL A 5 -16.27 11.70 -6.59
CA VAL A 5 -15.12 12.06 -7.43
C VAL A 5 -13.83 11.53 -6.79
N GLU A 6 -13.65 11.72 -5.48
CA GLU A 6 -12.51 11.16 -4.74
C GLU A 6 -12.48 9.63 -4.87
N ARG A 7 -13.64 8.98 -4.73
CA ARG A 7 -13.77 7.53 -4.88
C ARG A 7 -13.35 7.07 -6.28
N GLU A 8 -13.82 7.74 -7.32
CA GLU A 8 -13.47 7.38 -8.70
C GLU A 8 -11.97 7.52 -8.95
N GLY A 9 -11.37 8.62 -8.48
CA GLY A 9 -9.92 8.84 -8.56
C GLY A 9 -9.12 7.72 -7.88
N ILE A 10 -9.51 7.35 -6.66
CA ILE A 10 -8.88 6.24 -5.93
C ILE A 10 -9.04 4.92 -6.70
N LEU A 11 -10.23 4.59 -7.17
CA LEU A 11 -10.48 3.33 -7.90
C LEU A 11 -9.67 3.24 -9.19
N ARG A 12 -9.54 4.36 -9.91
CA ARG A 12 -8.69 4.46 -11.11
C ARG A 12 -7.25 4.16 -10.78
N GLU A 13 -6.72 4.75 -9.70
CA GLU A 13 -5.33 4.55 -9.29
C GLU A 13 -5.08 3.12 -8.79
N LEU A 14 -6.00 2.56 -8.00
CA LEU A 14 -5.95 1.15 -7.61
C LEU A 14 -5.95 0.22 -8.84
N GLY A 15 -6.76 0.53 -9.87
CA GLY A 15 -6.79 -0.22 -11.12
C GLY A 15 -5.45 -0.18 -11.87
N ASN A 16 -4.79 0.99 -11.91
CA ASN A 16 -3.47 1.14 -12.51
C ASN A 16 -2.41 0.30 -11.77
N ILE A 17 -2.43 0.32 -10.44
CA ILE A 17 -1.51 -0.45 -9.58
C ILE A 17 -1.77 -1.95 -9.71
N ALA A 18 -3.03 -2.38 -9.66
CA ALA A 18 -3.40 -3.78 -9.86
C ALA A 18 -2.95 -4.29 -11.23
N ARG A 19 -3.01 -3.49 -12.29
CA ARG A 19 -2.47 -3.85 -13.61
C ARG A 19 -0.94 -3.92 -13.59
N LYS A 20 -0.26 -2.89 -13.08
CA LYS A 20 1.21 -2.77 -13.02
C LYS A 20 1.87 -3.93 -12.27
N TYR A 21 1.26 -4.39 -11.19
CA TYR A 21 1.83 -5.45 -10.33
C TYR A 21 1.12 -6.80 -10.48
N GLY A 22 -0.10 -6.84 -10.99
CA GLY A 22 -0.91 -8.06 -11.10
C GLY A 22 -0.28 -9.14 -11.97
N GLU A 23 0.28 -8.78 -13.12
CA GLU A 23 0.94 -9.77 -14.01
C GLU A 23 2.06 -10.54 -13.30
N ARG A 24 2.84 -9.87 -12.44
CA ARG A 24 3.98 -10.50 -11.76
C ARG A 24 3.60 -11.23 -10.48
N PHE A 25 2.64 -10.70 -9.72
CA PHE A 25 2.25 -11.29 -8.44
C PHE A 25 1.10 -12.29 -8.55
N GLY A 26 0.59 -12.57 -9.76
CA GLY A 26 -0.46 -13.57 -10.01
C GLY A 26 -1.89 -13.05 -9.81
N GLY A 27 -2.10 -11.74 -10.00
CA GLY A 27 -3.37 -11.07 -9.72
C GLY A 27 -3.69 -11.01 -8.21
N GLY A 28 -4.94 -10.72 -7.88
CA GLY A 28 -5.41 -10.72 -6.50
C GLY A 28 -6.42 -9.62 -6.16
N SER A 29 -6.66 -9.40 -4.87
CA SER A 29 -7.57 -8.37 -4.36
C SER A 29 -6.78 -7.18 -3.83
N LEU A 30 -7.03 -5.99 -4.37
CA LEU A 30 -6.48 -4.73 -3.87
C LEU A 30 -7.61 -3.89 -3.26
N THR A 31 -7.48 -3.54 -1.98
CA THR A 31 -8.50 -2.79 -1.24
C THR A 31 -7.89 -1.57 -0.57
N ALA A 32 -8.62 -0.46 -0.56
CA ALA A 32 -8.32 0.73 0.23
C ALA A 32 -9.37 0.95 1.32
N SER A 33 -8.91 1.14 2.55
CA SER A 33 -9.76 1.47 3.71
C SER A 33 -9.33 2.81 4.28
N PHE A 34 -10.32 3.64 4.64
CA PHE A 34 -10.11 4.98 5.15
C PHE A 34 -10.78 5.14 6.51
N LYS A 35 -10.07 5.75 7.46
CA LYS A 35 -10.60 6.13 8.76
C LYS A 35 -10.32 7.61 8.98
N GLN A 36 -11.37 8.40 9.13
CA GLN A 36 -11.26 9.79 9.48
C GLN A 36 -11.11 9.95 11.00
N HIS A 37 -10.20 10.81 11.41
CA HIS A 37 -9.97 11.19 12.80
C HIS A 37 -10.68 12.50 13.14
N ARG A 38 -10.72 12.87 14.42
CA ARG A 38 -11.40 14.10 14.87
C ARG A 38 -10.54 15.34 14.65
N GLU A 39 -9.23 15.15 14.65
CA GLU A 39 -8.22 16.17 14.43
C GLU A 39 -8.37 16.78 13.04
N THR A 40 -8.32 18.11 12.97
CA THR A 40 -8.41 18.86 11.72
C THR A 40 -7.30 19.90 11.64
N ARG A 41 -6.78 20.14 10.43
CA ARG A 41 -5.83 21.22 10.14
C ARG A 41 -6.29 21.96 8.89
N TRP A 42 -6.47 23.27 9.00
CA TRP A 42 -6.96 24.13 7.90
C TRP A 42 -8.22 23.59 7.22
N GLY A 43 -9.18 23.11 8.03
CA GLY A 43 -10.45 22.55 7.53
C GLY A 43 -10.36 21.13 6.94
N LYS A 44 -9.17 20.52 6.85
CA LYS A 44 -9.01 19.13 6.40
C LYS A 44 -8.89 18.20 7.60
N PRO A 45 -9.65 17.09 7.67
CA PRO A 45 -9.49 16.11 8.72
C PRO A 45 -8.22 15.29 8.53
N LEU A 46 -7.64 14.82 9.63
CA LEU A 46 -6.63 13.77 9.57
C LEU A 46 -7.30 12.47 9.13
N VAL A 47 -6.73 11.80 8.15
CA VAL A 47 -7.23 10.54 7.60
C VAL A 47 -6.13 9.50 7.67
N HIS A 48 -6.48 8.33 8.17
CA HIS A 48 -5.68 7.12 8.09
C HIS A 48 -6.15 6.29 6.89
N CYS A 49 -5.24 5.97 5.98
CA CYS A 49 -5.46 5.08 4.85
C CYS A 49 -4.68 3.77 5.04
N ARG A 50 -5.36 2.65 4.82
CA ARG A 50 -4.75 1.32 4.75
C ARG A 50 -5.03 0.69 3.40
N LEU A 51 -3.96 0.44 2.65
CA LEU A 51 -3.99 -0.36 1.43
C LEU A 51 -3.61 -1.80 1.75
N ARG A 52 -4.31 -2.75 1.14
CA ARG A 52 -4.00 -4.18 1.24
C ARG A 52 -4.09 -4.81 -0.14
N PHE A 53 -3.00 -5.41 -0.58
CA PHE A 53 -2.94 -6.23 -1.78
C PHE A 53 -2.68 -7.68 -1.38
N ASN A 54 -3.66 -8.54 -1.59
CA ASN A 54 -3.52 -9.98 -1.34
C ASN A 54 -3.30 -10.67 -2.68
N THR A 55 -2.20 -11.40 -2.81
CA THR A 55 -1.84 -12.16 -4.02
C THR A 55 -1.44 -13.58 -3.63
N PRO A 56 -1.40 -14.54 -4.58
CA PRO A 56 -0.85 -15.87 -4.31
C PRO A 56 0.60 -15.86 -3.80
N LYS A 57 1.38 -14.82 -4.14
CA LYS A 57 2.77 -14.64 -3.71
C LYS A 57 2.94 -13.89 -2.39
N GLY A 58 1.85 -13.50 -1.73
CA GLY A 58 1.88 -12.90 -0.41
C GLY A 58 0.93 -11.72 -0.22
N GLN A 59 1.01 -11.11 0.96
CA GLN A 59 0.22 -9.95 1.33
C GLN A 59 1.12 -8.71 1.45
N PHE A 60 0.73 -7.64 0.76
CA PHE A 60 1.39 -6.34 0.82
C PHE A 60 0.46 -5.33 1.48
N VAL A 61 0.98 -4.59 2.46
CA VAL A 61 0.22 -3.59 3.21
C VAL A 61 0.93 -2.24 3.15
N GLY A 62 0.20 -1.22 2.71
CA GLY A 62 0.60 0.18 2.77
C GLY A 62 -0.25 0.92 3.81
N ILE A 63 0.37 1.80 4.59
CA ILE A 63 -0.32 2.61 5.59
C ILE A 63 0.15 4.04 5.42
N GLY A 64 -0.79 4.99 5.43
CA GLY A 64 -0.50 6.42 5.32
C GLY A 64 -1.45 7.25 6.18
N GLU A 65 -0.94 8.33 6.72
CA GLU A 65 -1.72 9.32 7.47
C GLU A 65 -1.50 10.69 6.86
N GLY A 66 -2.58 11.40 6.57
CA GLY A 66 -2.51 12.69 5.89
C GLY A 66 -3.73 13.55 6.16
N TRP A 67 -3.56 14.86 6.02
CA TRP A 67 -4.65 15.83 6.06
C TRP A 67 -5.46 15.74 4.76
N GLY A 68 -6.54 14.95 4.78
CA GLY A 68 -7.37 14.60 3.62
C GLY A 68 -7.12 13.20 3.06
N VAL A 69 -8.12 12.70 2.34
CA VAL A 69 -8.16 11.33 1.79
C VAL A 69 -7.04 11.10 0.78
N GLU A 70 -6.91 11.98 -0.20
CA GLU A 70 -5.91 11.87 -1.27
C GLU A 70 -4.49 11.81 -0.70
N HIS A 71 -4.17 12.70 0.24
CA HIS A 71 -2.85 12.74 0.85
C HIS A 71 -2.53 11.45 1.63
N ALA A 72 -3.47 10.96 2.45
CA ALA A 72 -3.30 9.70 3.17
C ALA A 72 -3.16 8.51 2.22
N PHE A 73 -3.92 8.49 1.12
CA PHE A 73 -3.85 7.47 0.09
C PHE A 73 -2.50 7.43 -0.63
N GLN A 74 -1.97 8.58 -1.04
CA GLN A 74 -0.67 8.66 -1.74
C GLN A 74 0.47 8.16 -0.85
N ILE A 75 0.49 8.52 0.44
CA ILE A 75 1.48 7.99 1.39
C ILE A 75 1.34 6.47 1.53
N ALA A 76 0.11 5.97 1.68
CA ALA A 76 -0.13 4.54 1.80
C ALA A 76 0.30 3.78 0.52
N LEU A 77 0.07 4.37 -0.65
CA LEU A 77 0.47 3.83 -1.94
C LEU A 77 1.99 3.77 -2.08
N GLU A 78 2.68 4.86 -1.80
CA GLU A 78 4.14 4.92 -1.82
C GLU A 78 4.76 3.85 -0.91
N HIS A 79 4.18 3.67 0.29
CA HIS A 79 4.59 2.64 1.24
C HIS A 79 4.37 1.21 0.71
N MET A 80 3.26 0.95 0.01
CA MET A 80 2.98 -0.34 -0.61
C MET A 80 3.92 -0.61 -1.80
N GLU A 81 4.12 0.37 -2.68
CA GLU A 81 4.97 0.22 -3.87
C GLU A 81 6.42 -0.09 -3.48
N ARG A 82 6.96 0.54 -2.43
CA ARG A 82 8.29 0.18 -1.90
C ARG A 82 8.39 -1.28 -1.48
N LYS A 83 7.35 -1.83 -0.86
CA LYS A 83 7.33 -3.25 -0.45
C LYS A 83 7.24 -4.19 -1.66
N LEU A 84 6.42 -3.83 -2.65
CA LEU A 84 6.31 -4.59 -3.90
C LEU A 84 7.62 -4.58 -4.69
N LEU A 85 8.30 -3.44 -4.76
CA LEU A 85 9.60 -3.32 -5.42
C LEU A 85 10.67 -4.17 -4.72
N ARG A 86 10.74 -4.14 -3.40
CA ARG A 86 11.67 -4.99 -2.63
C ARG A 86 11.38 -6.48 -2.83
N ALA A 87 10.11 -6.89 -2.82
CA ALA A 87 9.75 -8.28 -3.09
C ALA A 87 10.14 -8.72 -4.51
N LYS A 88 10.03 -7.82 -5.49
CA LYS A 88 10.53 -8.06 -6.84
C LYS A 88 12.05 -8.24 -6.85
N GLU A 89 12.80 -7.40 -6.15
CA GLU A 89 14.27 -7.51 -6.07
C GLU A 89 14.69 -8.86 -5.46
N LEU A 90 14.03 -9.27 -4.37
CA LEU A 90 14.26 -10.57 -3.71
C LEU A 90 13.92 -11.77 -4.61
N GLU A 91 12.86 -11.69 -5.43
CA GLU A 91 12.50 -12.76 -6.38
C GLU A 91 13.53 -12.91 -7.52
N ASN A 92 14.19 -11.81 -7.91
CA ASN A 92 15.22 -11.82 -8.96
C ASN A 92 16.62 -12.19 -8.43
N GLU A 93 16.86 -12.17 -7.11
CA GLU A 93 18.15 -12.50 -6.49
C GLU A 93 18.00 -13.46 -5.28
N PRO A 94 18.14 -14.78 -5.48
CA PRO A 94 17.93 -15.78 -4.43
C PRO A 94 18.82 -15.61 -3.19
N ARG A 95 20.05 -15.08 -3.37
CA ARG A 95 21.00 -14.83 -2.27
C ARG A 95 20.57 -13.67 -1.37
N PHE A 96 19.84 -12.69 -1.92
CA PHE A 96 19.35 -11.53 -1.18
C PHE A 96 18.13 -11.90 -0.30
N ALA A 97 17.34 -12.89 -0.71
CA ALA A 97 16.21 -13.41 0.05
C ALA A 97 16.63 -14.04 1.40
N GLU A 98 17.73 -14.79 1.41
CA GLU A 98 18.25 -15.46 2.60
C GLU A 98 18.83 -14.46 3.61
N GLU A 99 19.55 -13.45 3.13
CA GLU A 99 20.10 -12.37 3.98
C GLU A 99 19.00 -11.46 4.55
N TYR A 100 17.93 -11.22 3.78
CA TYR A 100 16.78 -10.43 4.23
C TYR A 100 15.98 -11.14 5.32
N LEU A 101 15.69 -12.44 5.15
CA LEU A 101 15.02 -13.25 6.17
C LEU A 101 15.83 -13.28 7.46
N ARG A 102 17.16 -13.37 7.37
CA ARG A 102 18.07 -13.29 8.53
C ARG A 102 17.95 -11.95 9.25
N LYS A 103 18.05 -10.82 8.54
CA LYS A 103 17.97 -9.47 9.13
C LYS A 103 16.59 -9.14 9.70
N ALA A 104 15.52 -9.61 9.06
CA ALA A 104 14.16 -9.42 9.56
C ALA A 104 13.90 -10.19 10.86
N PHE A 105 14.53 -11.36 11.02
CA PHE A 105 14.47 -12.17 12.23
C PHE A 105 15.30 -11.56 13.37
N GLU A 106 16.48 -11.01 13.05
CA GLU A 106 17.35 -10.30 14.02
C GLU A 106 16.74 -9.01 14.59
N LEU A 107 15.80 -8.37 13.87
CA LEU A 107 15.10 -7.16 14.33
C LEU A 107 13.84 -7.48 15.17
N TRP A 108 13.49 -8.75 15.32
CA TRP A 108 12.32 -9.24 16.05
C TRP A 108 12.66 -9.93 17.39
N ILE A 109 13.95 -9.99 17.73
CA ILE A 109 14.49 -10.47 19.02
C ILE A 109 15.17 -9.28 19.71
#